data_AF-A0A094H0C8-F1
#
_entry.id   AF-A0A094H0C8-F1
#
_cell.length_a   1.000
_cell.length_b   1.000
_cell.length_c   1.000
_cell.angle_alpha   90.00
_cell.angle_beta   90.00
_cell.angle_gamma   90.00
#
_symmetry.space_group_name_H-M   'P 1'
#
loop_
_entity.id
_entity.type
_entity.pdbx_description
1 polymer ?
#
loop_
_entity_poly.entity_id
_entity_poly.type
_entity_poly.pdbx_seq_one_letter_code
_entity_poly.pdbx_strand_id
1 'polypeptide(L)'
;MASQHILATPPSQDAILNSLLEGIRAYNARIPRLYVGTDSFDLDAEMPLLLNLPSAPLACREPLAEFEAVNAHFSAQVHAFFNAVHILEDMADKQSSDELDLIRRDENLQPVVIRIVDQSFDIYLDCWHRTFHTRRLTVKNPDSLPLLNRGTQLRVVPYQAYSSDMANMRPVSLRTLLELATRLPHLRELNCPCL
;
A
#
# COMPACT_ATOMS: atom_id res chain seq x y z
N MET A 1 3.98 -21.56 -12.21
CA MET A 1 3.55 -22.47 -11.11
C MET A 1 3.31 -21.60 -9.89
N ALA A 2 2.15 -21.69 -9.24
CA ALA A 2 1.93 -20.99 -7.98
C ALA A 2 2.88 -21.57 -6.91
N SER A 3 3.51 -20.69 -6.11
CA SER A 3 4.36 -21.14 -5.01
C SER A 3 3.50 -21.88 -3.98
N GLN A 4 3.85 -23.12 -3.66
CA GLN A 4 3.11 -23.95 -2.69
C GLN A 4 3.17 -23.40 -1.25
N HIS A 5 4.01 -22.39 -1.01
CA HIS A 5 4.25 -21.79 0.30
C HIS A 5 3.51 -20.47 0.53
N ILE A 6 2.62 -20.04 -0.38
CA ILE A 6 2.03 -18.71 -0.30
C ILE A 6 0.53 -18.80 -0.11
N LEU A 7 0.04 -18.18 0.96
CA LEU A 7 -1.37 -17.93 1.19
C LEU A 7 -1.63 -16.41 1.18
N ALA A 8 -2.48 -15.95 0.27
CA ALA A 8 -2.82 -14.54 0.13
C ALA A 8 -4.30 -14.38 -0.19
N THR A 9 -4.95 -13.39 0.43
CA THR A 9 -6.25 -12.90 -0.03
C THR A 9 -6.02 -12.01 -1.25
N PRO A 10 -6.66 -12.25 -2.41
CA PRO A 10 -6.51 -11.37 -3.56
C PRO A 10 -6.89 -9.93 -3.20
N PRO A 11 -6.07 -8.93 -3.57
CA PRO A 11 -6.41 -7.52 -3.34
C PRO A 11 -7.69 -7.17 -4.07
N SER A 12 -8.62 -6.50 -3.37
CA SER A 12 -9.91 -6.10 -3.92
C SER A 12 -10.02 -4.58 -3.89
N GLN A 13 -10.19 -3.99 -5.06
CA GLN A 13 -10.45 -2.56 -5.22
C GLN A 13 -11.70 -2.14 -4.41
N ASP A 14 -12.77 -2.92 -4.47
CA ASP A 14 -14.01 -2.62 -3.76
C ASP A 14 -13.83 -2.71 -2.24
N ALA A 15 -13.05 -3.68 -1.76
CA ALA A 15 -12.75 -3.79 -0.34
C ALA A 15 -11.93 -2.59 0.16
N ILE A 16 -10.93 -2.15 -0.61
CA ILE A 16 -10.12 -0.97 -0.28
C ILE A 16 -10.98 0.29 -0.30
N LEU A 17 -11.80 0.48 -1.34
CA LEU A 17 -12.70 1.64 -1.45
C LEU A 17 -13.69 1.67 -0.26
N ASN A 18 -14.31 0.54 0.08
CA ASN A 18 -15.21 0.46 1.21
C ASN A 18 -14.51 0.79 2.53
N SER A 19 -13.29 0.29 2.74
CA SER A 19 -12.49 0.61 3.93
C SER A 19 -12.17 2.11 4.03
N LEU A 20 -11.78 2.76 2.92
CA LEU A 20 -11.56 4.21 2.87
C LEU A 20 -12.84 4.98 3.22
N LEU A 21 -13.97 4.61 2.62
CA LEU A 21 -15.27 5.25 2.88
C LEU A 21 -15.74 5.06 4.32
N GLU A 22 -15.55 3.88 4.90
CA GLU A 22 -15.84 3.62 6.30
C GLU A 22 -14.99 4.47 7.23
N GLY A 23 -13.68 4.58 6.94
CA GLY A 23 -12.77 5.46 7.66
C GLY A 23 -13.22 6.93 7.63
N ILE A 24 -13.54 7.43 6.44
CA ILE A 24 -14.06 8.80 6.23
C ILE A 24 -15.34 9.02 7.02
N ARG A 25 -16.31 8.11 6.93
CA ARG A 25 -17.59 8.22 7.65
C ARG A 25 -17.39 8.21 9.17
N ALA A 26 -16.54 7.31 9.67
CA ALA A 26 -16.24 7.21 11.09
C ALA A 26 -15.53 8.47 11.60
N TYR A 27 -14.63 9.05 10.81
CA TYR A 27 -13.95 10.30 11.12
C TYR A 27 -14.93 11.50 11.12
N ASN A 28 -15.74 11.64 10.07
CA ASN A 28 -16.75 12.69 9.92
C ASN A 28 -17.79 12.67 11.06
N ALA A 29 -18.12 11.49 11.59
CA ALA A 29 -19.04 11.37 12.72
C ALA A 29 -18.47 11.92 14.05
N ARG A 30 -17.14 12.07 14.17
CA ARG A 30 -16.45 12.44 15.41
C ARG A 30 -15.99 13.91 15.45
N ILE A 31 -15.95 14.59 14.30
CA ILE A 31 -15.20 15.83 14.11
C ILE A 31 -16.16 16.99 13.73
N PRO A 32 -15.87 18.25 14.12
CA PRO A 32 -16.65 19.41 13.69
C PRO A 32 -16.68 19.55 12.16
N ARG A 33 -17.77 20.11 11.62
CA ARG A 33 -18.01 20.22 10.16
C ARG A 33 -16.88 20.87 9.34
N LEU A 34 -15.98 21.62 9.97
CA LEU A 34 -14.86 22.33 9.34
C LEU A 34 -13.69 21.42 8.92
N TYR A 35 -13.62 20.17 9.40
CA TYR A 35 -12.53 19.23 9.07
C TYR A 35 -13.05 17.95 8.43
N VAL A 36 -14.18 18.04 7.72
CA VAL A 36 -14.87 16.89 7.12
C VAL A 36 -14.11 16.38 5.89
N GLY A 37 -14.02 15.05 5.77
CA GLY A 37 -13.31 14.36 4.70
C GLY A 37 -11.94 13.84 5.15
N THR A 38 -11.36 12.97 4.33
CA THR A 38 -9.99 12.48 4.55
C THR A 38 -8.95 13.49 4.10
N ASP A 39 -7.86 13.58 4.87
CA ASP A 39 -6.64 14.34 4.56
C ASP A 39 -5.53 13.45 3.97
N SER A 40 -5.65 12.12 4.06
CA SER A 40 -4.72 11.18 3.42
C SER A 40 -5.42 10.01 2.73
N PHE A 41 -4.68 9.33 1.85
CA PHE A 41 -5.04 8.05 1.27
C PHE A 41 -4.02 7.03 1.72
N ASP A 42 -4.44 6.07 2.54
CA ASP A 42 -3.53 5.10 3.14
C ASP A 42 -3.78 3.70 2.58
N LEU A 43 -2.70 3.03 2.18
CA LEU A 43 -2.64 1.62 1.88
C LEU A 43 -1.69 0.95 2.86
N ASP A 44 -2.20 0.00 3.63
CA ASP A 44 -1.36 -0.96 4.35
C ASP A 44 -1.12 -2.16 3.41
N ALA A 45 0.07 -2.21 2.82
CA ALA A 45 0.46 -3.23 1.85
C ALA A 45 0.88 -4.51 2.58
N GLU A 46 -0.09 -5.40 2.78
CA GLU A 46 0.10 -6.67 3.49
C GLU A 46 0.86 -7.68 2.61
N MET A 47 1.86 -8.35 3.19
CA MET A 47 2.57 -9.41 2.47
C MET A 47 1.81 -10.73 2.61
N PRO A 48 1.82 -11.61 1.59
CA PRO A 48 1.23 -12.94 1.72
C PRO A 48 1.82 -13.72 2.88
N LEU A 49 1.02 -14.56 3.53
CA LEU A 49 1.52 -15.48 4.54
C LEU A 49 2.43 -16.53 3.88
N LEU A 50 3.68 -16.62 4.36
CA LEU A 50 4.60 -17.67 3.95
C LEU A 50 4.46 -18.91 4.85
N LEU A 51 4.25 -20.06 4.24
CA LEU A 51 4.04 -21.34 4.89
C LEU A 51 5.35 -22.14 4.99
N ASN A 52 5.82 -22.36 6.21
CA ASN A 52 6.99 -23.14 6.56
C ASN A 52 6.59 -24.50 7.13
N LEU A 53 5.91 -25.29 6.31
CA LEU A 53 5.41 -26.60 6.70
C LEU A 53 6.56 -27.57 6.99
N PRO A 54 6.50 -28.43 8.01
CA PRO A 54 7.54 -29.43 8.28
C PRO A 54 7.82 -30.37 7.11
N SER A 55 6.80 -30.67 6.29
CA SER A 55 6.91 -31.50 5.09
C SER A 55 7.49 -30.77 3.87
N ALA A 56 7.50 -29.44 3.90
CA ALA A 56 7.99 -28.57 2.84
C ALA A 56 8.51 -27.27 3.47
N PRO A 57 9.69 -27.29 4.09
CA PRO A 57 10.23 -26.12 4.77
C PRO A 57 10.63 -25.04 3.77
N LEU A 58 10.55 -23.78 4.18
CA LEU A 58 11.05 -22.67 3.38
C LEU A 58 12.56 -22.81 3.19
N ALA A 59 13.02 -22.64 1.96
CA ALA A 59 14.45 -22.59 1.67
C ALA A 59 15.10 -21.42 2.43
N CYS A 60 16.36 -21.58 2.85
CA CYS A 60 17.10 -20.54 3.56
C CYS A 60 17.11 -19.20 2.79
N ARG A 61 17.37 -19.24 1.48
CA ARG A 61 17.30 -18.07 0.59
C ARG A 61 15.99 -18.10 -0.18
N GLU A 62 15.39 -16.94 -0.37
CA GLU A 62 14.15 -16.77 -1.11
C GLU A 62 14.28 -17.24 -2.58
N PRO A 63 13.54 -18.29 -2.98
CA PRO A 63 13.45 -18.72 -4.36
C PRO A 63 12.83 -17.64 -5.25
N LEU A 64 13.25 -17.57 -6.50
CA LEU A 64 12.74 -16.56 -7.44
C LEU A 64 11.22 -16.62 -7.60
N ALA A 65 10.65 -17.81 -7.76
CA ALA A 65 9.21 -17.98 -7.93
C ALA A 65 8.38 -17.52 -6.72
N GLU A 66 8.95 -17.65 -5.51
CA GLU A 66 8.31 -17.17 -4.28
C GLU A 66 8.29 -15.63 -4.27
N PHE A 67 9.46 -15.01 -4.53
CA PHE A 67 9.56 -13.55 -4.66
C PHE A 67 8.62 -13.01 -5.73
N GLU A 68 8.55 -13.63 -6.91
CA GLU A 68 7.70 -13.18 -8.01
C GLU A 68 6.22 -13.17 -7.63
N ALA A 69 5.78 -14.15 -6.85
CA ALA A 69 4.41 -14.23 -6.36
C ALA A 69 4.13 -13.16 -5.28
N VAL A 70 5.05 -12.95 -4.33
CA VAL A 70 4.93 -11.86 -3.35
C VAL A 70 4.92 -10.49 -4.03
N ASN A 71 5.83 -10.27 -4.98
CA ASN A 71 5.91 -9.03 -5.74
C ASN A 71 4.66 -8.80 -6.61
N ALA A 72 4.09 -9.87 -7.19
CA ALA A 72 2.84 -9.78 -7.92
C ALA A 72 1.67 -9.40 -6.99
N HIS A 73 1.63 -9.95 -5.78
CA HIS A 73 0.63 -9.60 -4.78
C HIS A 73 0.75 -8.13 -4.33
N PHE A 74 1.95 -7.67 -4.00
CA PHE A 74 2.22 -6.25 -3.70
C PHE A 74 1.79 -5.33 -4.86
N SER A 75 2.20 -5.67 -6.09
CA SER A 75 1.80 -4.91 -7.28
C SER A 75 0.28 -4.85 -7.42
N ALA A 76 -0.43 -5.97 -7.22
CA ALA A 76 -1.88 -6.01 -7.32
C ALA A 76 -2.57 -5.14 -6.26
N GLN A 77 -2.03 -5.06 -5.04
CA GLN A 77 -2.54 -4.15 -4.00
C GLN A 77 -2.41 -2.69 -4.43
N VAL A 78 -1.25 -2.29 -4.95
CA VAL A 78 -1.04 -0.91 -5.41
C VAL A 78 -2.00 -0.56 -6.56
N HIS A 79 -2.22 -1.48 -7.51
CA HIS A 79 -3.21 -1.28 -8.58
C HIS A 79 -4.63 -1.14 -8.03
N ALA A 80 -5.05 -2.04 -7.13
CA ALA A 80 -6.37 -1.96 -6.52
C ALA A 80 -6.56 -0.66 -5.73
N PHE A 81 -5.53 -0.23 -5.01
CA PHE A 81 -5.54 1.01 -4.25
C PHE A 81 -5.62 2.26 -5.13
N PHE A 82 -4.80 2.38 -6.16
CA PHE A 82 -4.87 3.53 -7.08
C PHE A 82 -6.23 3.63 -7.75
N ASN A 83 -6.83 2.51 -8.17
CA ASN A 83 -8.18 2.52 -8.73
C ASN A 83 -9.23 2.91 -7.69
N ALA A 84 -9.13 2.42 -6.45
CA ALA A 84 -10.04 2.81 -5.38
C ALA A 84 -9.97 4.31 -5.07
N VAL A 85 -8.76 4.88 -4.97
CA VAL A 85 -8.58 6.32 -4.75
C VAL A 85 -9.09 7.13 -5.93
N HIS A 86 -8.83 6.69 -7.16
CA HIS A 86 -9.36 7.37 -8.35
C HIS A 86 -10.89 7.41 -8.36
N ILE A 87 -11.56 6.31 -7.99
CA ILE A 87 -13.02 6.28 -7.85
C ILE A 87 -13.48 7.22 -6.73
N LEU A 88 -12.76 7.26 -5.60
CA LEU A 88 -13.07 8.17 -4.50
C LEU A 88 -12.96 9.64 -4.91
N GLU A 89 -11.93 10.01 -5.69
CA GLU A 89 -11.81 11.35 -6.29
C GLU A 89 -13.00 11.67 -7.19
N ASP A 90 -13.37 10.74 -8.07
CA ASP A 90 -14.51 10.86 -8.99
C ASP A 90 -15.85 11.02 -8.24
N MET A 91 -16.00 10.34 -7.09
CA MET A 91 -17.16 10.47 -6.20
C MET A 91 -17.19 11.84 -5.51
N ALA A 92 -16.04 12.31 -5.01
CA ALA A 92 -15.93 13.61 -4.37
C ALA A 92 -16.24 14.76 -5.33
N ASP A 93 -15.84 14.64 -6.60
CA ASP A 93 -16.10 15.66 -7.63
C ASP A 93 -17.58 15.73 -8.04
N LYS A 94 -18.31 14.62 -7.93
CA LYS A 94 -19.74 14.51 -8.28
C LYS A 94 -20.67 14.74 -7.08
N GLN A 95 -20.10 14.99 -5.91
CA GLN A 95 -20.85 15.12 -4.67
C GLN A 95 -21.74 16.37 -4.66
N SER A 96 -22.97 16.23 -4.14
CA SER A 96 -23.88 17.37 -3.96
C SER A 96 -23.43 18.28 -2.83
N SER A 97 -23.80 19.57 -2.87
CA SER A 97 -23.44 20.55 -1.83
C SER A 97 -23.98 20.24 -0.44
N ASP A 98 -25.00 19.38 -0.35
CA ASP A 98 -25.69 19.05 0.90
C ASP A 98 -25.05 17.84 1.60
N GLU A 99 -24.13 17.15 0.93
CA GLU A 99 -23.40 16.02 1.48
C GLU A 99 -22.08 16.45 2.15
N LEU A 100 -21.63 15.65 3.10
CA LEU A 100 -20.34 15.85 3.75
C LEU A 100 -19.20 15.49 2.80
N ASP A 101 -18.24 16.40 2.64
CA ASP A 101 -17.06 16.19 1.79
C ASP A 101 -16.37 14.84 2.09
N LEU A 102 -16.04 14.12 1.02
CA LEU A 102 -15.26 12.87 1.11
C LEU A 102 -13.76 13.15 1.25
N ILE A 103 -13.27 14.18 0.56
CA ILE A 103 -11.87 14.59 0.52
C ILE A 103 -11.79 16.06 0.93
N ARG A 104 -10.89 16.40 1.84
CA ARG A 104 -10.71 17.79 2.27
C ARG A 104 -10.21 18.65 1.12
N ARG A 105 -10.78 19.84 0.96
CA ARG A 105 -10.47 20.76 -0.16
C ARG A 105 -9.36 21.77 0.16
N ASP A 106 -9.15 22.09 1.43
CA ASP A 106 -8.34 23.23 1.87
C ASP A 106 -6.99 22.84 2.52
N GLU A 107 -6.53 21.60 2.35
CA GLU A 107 -5.26 21.17 2.91
C GLU A 107 -4.08 21.42 1.97
N ASN A 108 -2.96 21.87 2.55
CA ASN A 108 -1.72 22.13 1.81
C ASN A 108 -1.09 20.84 1.26
N LEU A 109 -1.33 19.70 1.91
CA LEU A 109 -0.85 18.39 1.52
C LEU A 109 -1.97 17.35 1.62
N GLN A 110 -2.09 16.52 0.59
CA GLN A 110 -2.94 15.33 0.58
C GLN A 110 -2.04 14.10 0.32
N PRO A 111 -1.59 13.41 1.37
CA PRO A 111 -0.64 12.32 1.22
C PRO A 111 -1.26 11.05 0.64
N VAL A 112 -0.58 10.46 -0.33
CA VAL A 112 -0.75 9.06 -0.77
C VAL A 112 0.30 8.24 -0.04
N VAL A 113 -0.12 7.44 0.94
CA VAL A 113 0.74 6.70 1.84
C VAL A 113 0.64 5.21 1.54
N ILE A 114 1.76 4.57 1.22
CA ILE A 114 1.89 3.13 1.10
C ILE A 114 2.76 2.66 2.26
N ARG A 115 2.15 2.00 3.24
CA ARG A 115 2.83 1.39 4.38
C ARG A 115 3.18 -0.05 4.05
N ILE A 116 4.46 -0.39 4.10
CA ILE A 116 4.90 -1.78 3.89
C ILE A 116 4.77 -2.51 5.21
N VAL A 117 3.87 -3.50 5.24
CA VAL A 117 3.69 -4.39 6.39
C VAL A 117 4.73 -5.50 6.34
N ASP A 118 5.17 -5.95 7.51
CA ASP A 118 6.17 -6.99 7.65
C ASP A 118 5.73 -8.31 7.00
N GLN A 119 6.70 -9.04 6.47
CA GLN A 119 6.50 -10.39 5.97
C GLN A 119 6.03 -11.30 7.10
N SER A 120 4.81 -11.81 6.95
CA SER A 120 4.23 -12.77 7.90
C SER A 120 4.63 -14.20 7.54
N PHE A 121 4.87 -15.01 8.57
CA PHE A 121 5.14 -16.45 8.48
C PHE A 121 4.15 -17.20 9.36
N ASP A 122 3.72 -18.39 8.96
CA ASP A 122 2.94 -19.28 9.83
C ASP A 122 3.77 -19.73 11.04
N ILE A 123 5.06 -20.00 10.79
CA ILE A 123 6.07 -20.35 11.77
C ILE A 123 7.33 -19.55 11.42
N TYR A 124 7.71 -18.62 12.29
CA TYR A 124 8.92 -17.83 12.12
C TYR A 124 10.17 -18.72 12.12
N LEU A 125 11.05 -18.46 11.16
CA LEU A 125 12.31 -19.18 11.02
C LEU A 125 13.41 -18.48 11.81
N ASP A 126 14.27 -19.26 12.44
CA ASP A 126 15.58 -18.80 12.91
C ASP A 126 16.56 -18.76 11.72
N CYS A 127 16.29 -17.86 10.76
CA CYS A 127 17.09 -17.70 9.55
C CYS A 127 17.17 -16.23 9.14
N TRP A 128 18.34 -15.63 9.34
CA TRP A 128 18.60 -14.23 9.00
C TRP A 128 18.36 -13.87 7.53
N HIS A 129 18.53 -14.81 6.60
CA HIS A 129 18.23 -14.59 5.17
C HIS A 129 16.73 -14.46 4.88
N ARG A 130 15.87 -14.94 5.79
CA ARG A 130 14.41 -14.78 5.74
C ARG A 130 13.92 -13.61 6.58
N THR A 131 14.71 -13.16 7.55
CA THR A 131 14.47 -11.93 8.30
C THR A 131 14.86 -10.69 7.49
N PHE A 132 15.99 -10.70 6.79
CA PHE A 132 16.47 -9.54 6.03
C PHE A 132 16.36 -9.78 4.53
N HIS A 133 15.25 -9.32 3.95
CA HIS A 133 14.95 -9.50 2.54
C HIS A 133 15.84 -8.63 1.65
N THR A 134 16.50 -9.25 0.68
CA THR A 134 17.41 -8.54 -0.26
C THR A 134 16.74 -8.15 -1.57
N ARG A 135 15.65 -8.83 -1.95
CA ARG A 135 14.92 -8.54 -3.18
C ARG A 135 13.93 -7.40 -2.95
N ARG A 136 13.99 -6.41 -3.84
CA ARG A 136 13.19 -5.19 -3.73
C ARG A 136 11.86 -5.33 -4.47
N LEU A 137 10.76 -4.99 -3.80
CA LEU A 137 9.43 -4.93 -4.37
C LEU A 137 9.34 -3.90 -5.48
N THR A 138 8.53 -4.20 -6.49
CA THR A 138 8.27 -3.35 -7.65
C THR A 138 6.81 -3.41 -8.06
N VAL A 139 6.27 -2.29 -8.55
CA VAL A 139 4.95 -2.30 -9.20
C VAL A 139 5.12 -2.69 -10.66
N LYS A 140 4.37 -3.71 -11.10
CA LYS A 140 4.32 -4.11 -12.52
C LYS A 140 3.35 -3.19 -13.27
N ASN A 141 3.71 -2.82 -14.49
CA ASN A 141 2.91 -1.96 -15.38
C ASN A 141 2.41 -0.67 -14.69
N PRO A 142 3.31 0.15 -14.11
CA PRO A 142 2.89 1.37 -13.40
C PRO A 142 2.15 2.36 -14.32
N ASP A 143 2.42 2.34 -15.62
CA ASP A 143 1.77 3.21 -16.60
C ASP A 143 0.25 2.94 -16.74
N SER A 144 -0.24 1.77 -16.32
CA SER A 144 -1.67 1.46 -16.36
C SER A 144 -2.44 1.89 -15.10
N LEU A 145 -1.76 2.40 -14.07
CA LEU A 145 -2.41 2.98 -12.90
C LEU A 145 -3.17 4.25 -13.31
N PRO A 146 -4.34 4.58 -12.75
CA PRO A 146 -4.96 5.88 -12.97
C PRO A 146 -4.07 7.03 -12.43
N LEU A 147 -4.33 8.25 -12.92
CA LEU A 147 -3.76 9.46 -12.32
C LEU A 147 -4.58 9.83 -11.08
N LEU A 148 -3.91 10.16 -9.98
CA LEU A 148 -4.57 10.66 -8.77
C LEU A 148 -4.36 12.17 -8.68
N ASN A 149 -5.42 12.94 -8.93
CA ASN A 149 -5.34 14.39 -9.06
C ASN A 149 -5.31 15.11 -7.71
N ARG A 150 -5.76 14.45 -6.64
CA ARG A 150 -5.77 15.04 -5.30
C ARG A 150 -4.47 14.77 -4.56
N GLY A 151 -3.73 13.71 -4.88
CA GLY A 151 -2.48 13.36 -4.21
C GLY A 151 -1.35 14.36 -4.46
N THR A 152 -0.87 15.05 -3.42
CA THR A 152 0.22 16.04 -3.50
C THR A 152 1.49 15.61 -2.77
N GLN A 153 1.45 14.53 -2.00
CA GLN A 153 2.62 13.94 -1.37
C GLN A 153 2.60 12.42 -1.57
N LEU A 154 3.74 11.82 -1.92
CA LEU A 154 3.89 10.36 -1.97
C LEU A 154 4.78 9.91 -0.81
N ARG A 155 4.26 9.01 0.02
CA ARG A 155 5.00 8.41 1.13
C ARG A 155 5.04 6.90 0.99
N VAL A 156 6.23 6.31 0.96
CA VAL A 156 6.39 4.84 1.04
C VAL A 156 7.26 4.53 2.24
N VAL A 157 6.64 3.97 3.28
CA VAL A 157 7.20 3.91 4.63
C VAL A 157 6.98 2.53 5.24
N PRO A 158 7.72 2.14 6.30
CA PRO A 158 7.35 0.97 7.08
C PRO A 158 6.03 1.20 7.82
N TYR A 159 5.23 0.15 7.99
CA TYR A 159 4.02 0.22 8.79
C TYR A 159 4.30 0.73 10.21
N GLN A 160 5.36 0.24 10.83
CA GLN A 160 5.89 0.79 12.07
C GLN A 160 6.89 1.92 11.76
N ALA A 161 6.38 3.10 11.40
CA ALA A 161 7.18 4.24 10.95
C ALA A 161 8.26 4.74 11.96
N TYR A 162 8.22 4.30 13.22
CA TYR A 162 9.18 4.64 14.28
C TYR A 162 10.04 3.46 14.76
N SER A 163 9.90 2.29 14.13
CA SER A 163 10.78 1.16 14.41
C SER A 163 12.05 1.27 13.57
N SER A 164 13.21 1.21 14.21
CA SER A 164 14.48 1.02 13.50
C SER A 164 14.67 -0.44 13.04
N ASP A 165 13.78 -1.33 13.47
CA ASP A 165 13.84 -2.73 13.09
C ASP A 165 13.31 -2.92 11.67
N MET A 166 14.21 -3.34 10.79
CA MET A 166 13.91 -3.69 9.40
C MET A 166 13.68 -5.19 9.23
N ALA A 167 13.62 -5.95 10.33
CA ALA A 167 13.32 -7.37 10.32
C ALA A 167 11.96 -7.64 9.66
N ASN A 168 11.94 -8.65 8.78
CA ASN A 168 10.80 -9.09 7.99
C ASN A 168 10.23 -8.04 7.03
N MET A 169 10.71 -6.79 7.07
CA MET A 169 10.31 -5.77 6.13
C MET A 169 10.87 -6.09 4.74
N ARG A 170 10.04 -5.92 3.71
CA ARG A 170 10.48 -6.04 2.32
C ARG A 170 10.85 -4.67 1.76
N PRO A 171 12.09 -4.47 1.29
CA PRO A 171 12.48 -3.18 0.74
C PRO A 171 11.75 -2.91 -0.58
N VAL A 172 11.43 -1.65 -0.87
CA VAL A 172 10.86 -1.23 -2.15
C VAL A 172 11.96 -0.67 -3.05
N SER A 173 11.82 -0.89 -4.36
CA SER A 173 12.74 -0.33 -5.35
C SER A 173 12.51 1.17 -5.50
N LEU A 174 13.60 1.95 -5.55
CA LEU A 174 13.54 3.39 -5.79
C LEU A 174 12.90 3.73 -7.13
N ARG A 175 13.12 2.86 -8.13
CA ARG A 175 12.49 3.00 -9.43
C ARG A 175 10.97 3.00 -9.33
N THR A 176 10.40 2.14 -8.48
CA THR A 176 8.96 2.07 -8.27
C THR A 176 8.42 3.33 -7.62
N LEU A 177 9.17 3.96 -6.71
CA LEU A 177 8.78 5.25 -6.12
C LEU A 177 8.68 6.34 -7.19
N LEU A 178 9.67 6.40 -8.09
CA LEU A 178 9.67 7.33 -9.20
C LEU A 178 8.56 7.04 -10.21
N GLU A 179 8.29 5.77 -10.51
CA GLU A 179 7.21 5.35 -11.40
C GLU A 179 5.84 5.76 -10.83
N LEU A 180 5.60 5.54 -9.53
CA LEU A 180 4.38 5.98 -8.86
C LEU A 180 4.26 7.52 -8.80
N ALA A 181 5.36 8.23 -8.61
CA ALA A 181 5.38 9.69 -8.64
C ALA A 181 4.87 10.26 -9.97
N THR A 182 5.13 9.58 -11.10
CA THR A 182 4.59 10.01 -12.40
C THR A 182 3.06 9.91 -12.51
N ARG A 183 2.42 9.17 -11.60
CA ARG A 183 0.95 9.02 -11.54
C ARG A 183 0.27 10.05 -10.63
N LEU A 184 1.05 10.99 -10.07
CA LEU A 184 0.59 12.06 -9.19
C LEU A 184 0.92 13.42 -9.84
N PRO A 185 0.05 13.94 -10.74
CA PRO A 185 0.36 15.16 -11.51
C PRO A 185 0.57 16.41 -10.66
N HIS A 186 0.06 16.43 -9.44
CA HIS A 186 0.19 17.55 -8.50
C HIS A 186 1.15 17.24 -7.34
N LEU A 187 2.05 16.26 -7.52
CA LEU A 187 3.06 15.90 -6.52
C LEU A 187 3.96 17.11 -6.19
N ARG A 188 4.01 17.45 -4.91
CA ARG A 188 4.86 18.50 -4.33
C ARG A 188 5.98 17.91 -3.49
N GLU A 189 5.70 16.79 -2.82
CA GLU A 189 6.64 16.17 -1.88
C GLU A 189 6.75 14.66 -2.11
N LEU A 190 7.99 14.17 -2.16
CA LEU A 190 8.30 12.74 -2.20
C LEU A 190 9.03 12.38 -0.91
N ASN A 191 8.38 11.60 -0.05
CA ASN A 191 8.94 11.16 1.24
C ASN A 191 9.20 9.65 1.20
N CYS A 192 10.47 9.28 1.17
CA CYS A 192 10.89 7.89 1.03
C CYS A 192 11.94 7.57 2.10
N PRO A 193 11.56 7.37 3.37
CA PRO A 193 12.50 7.12 4.45
C PRO A 193 13.23 5.78 4.29
N CYS A 194 12.70 4.85 3.48
CA CYS A 194 13.31 3.55 3.18
C CYS A 194 14.32 3.59 2.02
N LEU A 195 14.87 4.78 1.71
CA LEU A 195 15.92 5.02 0.71
C LEU A 195 17.28 4.47 1.17
#